data_AF-A0A2X2BZY6-F1
#
_entry.id   AF-A0A2X2BZY6-F1
#
_cell.length_a   1.000
_cell.length_b   1.000
_cell.length_c   1.000
_cell.angle_alpha   90.00
_cell.angle_beta   90.00
_cell.angle_gamma   90.00
#
_symmetry.space_group_name_H-M   'P 1'
#
loop_
_entity.id
_entity.type
_entity.pdbx_description
1 polymer ?
#
loop_
_entity_poly.entity_id
_entity_poly.type
_entity_poly.pdbx_seq_one_letter_code
_entity_poly.pdbx_strand_id
1 'polypeptide(L)'
;MGMVQSLNVSVASALILYEAQRQRQAAGMYNRTESALTAEEQQILLFEGGYPVLAEVSRRKGLPRPYINDRGEIEAPDSWWAEMQMTQKQLRKFKLTE
;
A
#
# COMPACT_ATOMS: atom_id res chain seq x y z
N MET A 1 -41.00 -15.74 14.75
CA MET A 1 -39.58 -15.44 15.07
C MET A 1 -38.74 -16.49 14.36
N GLY A 2 -38.05 -16.11 13.29
CA GLY A 2 -37.40 -17.04 12.35
C GLY A 2 -36.21 -17.75 12.99
N MET A 3 -36.16 -19.08 12.86
CA MET A 3 -35.13 -19.96 13.41
C MET A 3 -33.83 -19.88 12.60
N VAL A 4 -33.02 -18.86 12.84
CA VAL A 4 -31.64 -18.78 12.34
C VAL A 4 -30.74 -18.41 13.52
N GLN A 5 -29.83 -19.31 13.89
CA GLN A 5 -28.94 -19.12 15.05
C GLN A 5 -27.76 -18.19 14.77
N SER A 6 -27.36 -18.04 13.51
CA SER A 6 -26.30 -17.13 13.08
C SER A 6 -26.38 -16.86 11.58
N LEU A 7 -25.79 -15.73 11.16
CA LEU A 7 -25.62 -15.38 9.75
C LEU A 7 -24.30 -15.93 9.22
N ASN A 8 -24.20 -16.06 7.89
CA ASN A 8 -22.91 -16.24 7.25
C ASN A 8 -21.98 -15.07 7.62
N VAL A 9 -20.71 -15.38 7.91
CA VAL A 9 -19.72 -14.41 8.37
C VAL A 9 -19.57 -13.23 7.40
N SER A 10 -19.59 -13.48 6.08
CA SER A 10 -19.48 -12.40 5.09
C SER A 10 -20.73 -11.52 5.09
N VAL A 11 -21.91 -12.10 5.27
CA VAL A 11 -23.18 -11.36 5.36
C VAL A 11 -23.23 -10.53 6.63
N ALA A 12 -22.86 -11.09 7.78
CA ALA A 12 -22.77 -10.35 9.03
C ALA A 12 -21.76 -9.19 8.93
N SER A 13 -20.58 -9.46 8.35
CA SER A 13 -19.53 -8.45 8.14
C SER A 13 -20.00 -7.33 7.21
N ALA A 14 -20.65 -7.67 6.10
CA ALA A 14 -21.16 -6.70 5.15
C ALA A 14 -22.21 -5.78 5.79
N LEU A 15 -23.15 -6.32 6.57
CA LEU A 15 -24.16 -5.54 7.28
C LEU A 15 -23.52 -4.56 8.28
N ILE A 16 -22.55 -5.02 9.06
CA ILE A 16 -21.85 -4.18 10.05
C ILE A 16 -21.06 -3.06 9.35
N LEU A 17 -20.28 -3.39 8.31
CA LEU A 17 -19.47 -2.41 7.58
C LEU A 17 -20.33 -1.38 6.85
N TYR A 18 -21.47 -1.79 6.29
CA TYR A 18 -22.37 -0.88 5.59
C TYR A 18 -23.04 0.11 6.56
N GLU A 19 -23.45 -0.36 7.74
CA GLU A 19 -23.99 0.53 8.76
C GLU A 19 -22.94 1.53 9.26
N ALA A 20 -21.70 1.07 9.49
CA ALA A 20 -20.60 1.95 9.85
C ALA A 20 -20.32 2.99 8.75
N GLN A 21 -20.32 2.59 7.48
CA GLN A 21 -20.18 3.51 6.34
C GLN A 21 -21.31 4.56 6.34
N ARG A 22 -22.58 4.14 6.49
CA ARG A 22 -23.74 5.04 6.51
C ARG A 22 -23.59 6.11 7.60
N GLN A 23 -23.21 5.71 8.81
CA GLN A 23 -23.00 6.62 9.93
C GLN A 23 -21.84 7.59 9.67
N ARG A 24 -20.70 7.10 9.15
CA ARG A 24 -19.56 7.93 8.78
C ARG A 24 -19.92 8.96 7.70
N GLN A 25 -20.72 8.56 6.71
CA GLN A 25 -21.19 9.46 5.67
C GLN A 25 -22.13 10.53 6.22
N ALA A 26 -23.09 10.17 7.06
CA ALA A 26 -24.00 11.13 7.70
C ALA A 26 -23.25 12.13 8.59
N ALA A 27 -22.16 11.70 9.23
CA ALA A 27 -21.26 12.57 10.00
C ALA A 27 -20.27 13.38 9.12
N GLY A 28 -20.35 13.27 7.79
CA GLY A 28 -19.46 13.99 6.87
C GLY A 28 -18.02 13.50 6.86
N MET A 29 -17.71 12.33 7.43
CA MET A 29 -16.33 11.84 7.58
C MET A 29 -15.62 11.52 6.25
N TYR A 30 -16.37 11.41 5.15
CA TYR A 30 -15.81 11.26 3.80
C TYR A 30 -15.66 12.59 3.06
N ASN A 31 -16.20 13.69 3.59
CA ASN A 31 -16.08 15.03 3.01
C ASN A 31 -14.76 15.67 3.46
N ARG A 32 -13.64 15.07 3.07
CA ARG A 32 -12.30 15.53 3.44
C ARG A 32 -11.58 16.11 2.23
N THR A 33 -10.96 17.28 2.41
CA THR A 33 -10.06 17.88 1.42
C THR A 33 -8.68 17.21 1.45
N GLU A 34 -8.32 16.63 2.59
CA GLU A 34 -7.02 15.98 2.82
C GLU A 34 -7.22 14.52 3.24
N SER A 35 -6.23 13.68 2.94
CA SER A 35 -6.24 12.28 3.34
C SER A 35 -6.15 12.14 4.87
N ALA A 36 -6.72 11.05 5.39
CA ALA A 36 -6.52 10.67 6.80
C ALA A 36 -5.14 10.01 7.03
N LEU A 37 -4.42 9.69 5.96
CA LEU A 37 -3.07 9.14 6.00
C LEU A 37 -2.03 10.25 5.85
N THR A 38 -0.89 10.08 6.49
CA THR A 38 0.28 10.94 6.26
C THR A 38 0.74 10.87 4.81
N ALA A 39 1.51 11.86 4.35
CA ALA A 39 2.02 11.87 2.97
C ALA A 39 2.93 10.65 2.70
N GLU A 40 3.71 10.25 3.69
CA GLU A 40 4.60 9.09 3.64
C GLU A 40 3.82 7.78 3.48
N GLU A 41 2.75 7.59 4.26
CA GLU A 41 1.87 6.42 4.14
C GLU A 41 1.18 6.37 2.78
N GLN A 42 0.71 7.51 2.28
CA GLN A 42 0.13 7.60 0.94
C GLN A 42 1.13 7.19 -0.14
N GLN A 43 2.36 7.68 -0.06
CA GLN A 43 3.41 7.35 -1.03
C GLN A 43 3.80 5.87 -1.01
N ILE A 44 3.89 5.26 0.17
CA ILE A 44 4.09 3.82 0.30
C ILE A 44 2.96 3.06 -0.41
N LEU A 45 1.70 3.42 -0.15
CA LEU A 45 0.55 2.75 -0.77
C LEU A 45 0.49 2.98 -2.28
N LEU A 46 0.81 4.19 -2.75
CA LEU A 46 0.88 4.50 -4.19
C LEU A 46 1.93 3.63 -4.90
N PHE A 47 3.13 3.52 -4.33
CA PHE A 47 4.16 2.66 -4.90
C PHE A 47 3.80 1.17 -4.83
N GLU A 48 3.36 0.69 -3.65
CA GLU A 48 3.05 -0.74 -3.45
C GLU A 48 1.82 -1.19 -4.27
N GLY A 49 0.84 -0.31 -4.46
CA GLY A 49 -0.34 -0.57 -5.29
C GLY A 49 -0.10 -0.38 -6.79
N GLY A 50 0.65 0.66 -7.19
CA GLY A 50 0.91 0.97 -8.59
C GLY A 50 1.96 0.06 -9.24
N TYR A 51 2.94 -0.40 -8.46
CA TYR A 51 4.06 -1.20 -8.95
C TYR A 51 4.28 -2.46 -8.10
N PRO A 52 3.31 -3.39 -8.02
CA PRO A 52 3.34 -4.51 -7.07
C PRO A 52 4.56 -5.42 -7.22
N VAL A 53 5.04 -5.62 -8.45
CA VAL A 53 6.26 -6.42 -8.72
C VAL A 53 7.51 -5.71 -8.18
N LEU A 54 7.67 -4.42 -8.45
CA LEU A 54 8.81 -3.65 -7.95
C LEU A 54 8.76 -3.50 -6.43
N ALA A 55 7.57 -3.33 -5.85
CA ALA A 55 7.37 -3.29 -4.41
C ALA A 55 7.82 -4.58 -3.73
N GLU A 56 7.47 -5.73 -4.30
CA GLU A 56 7.91 -7.02 -3.77
C GLU A 56 9.43 -7.19 -3.86
N VAL A 57 10.04 -6.78 -4.98
CA VAL A 57 11.50 -6.84 -5.15
C VAL A 57 12.20 -5.88 -4.19
N SER A 58 11.70 -4.65 -4.02
CA SER A 58 12.21 -3.68 -3.05
C SER A 58 12.14 -4.22 -1.63
N ARG A 59 11.03 -4.85 -1.23
CA ARG A 59 10.90 -5.51 0.08
C ARG A 59 11.94 -6.61 0.26
N ARG A 60 12.13 -7.48 -0.73
CA ARG A 60 13.11 -8.57 -0.67
C ARG A 60 14.56 -8.10 -0.63
N LYS A 61 14.87 -6.98 -1.28
CA LYS A 61 16.22 -6.40 -1.34
C LYS A 61 16.50 -5.39 -0.23
N GLY A 62 15.48 -4.99 0.53
CA GLY A 62 15.56 -3.92 1.53
C GLY A 62 15.78 -2.54 0.90
N LEU A 63 15.29 -2.33 -0.33
CA LEU A 63 15.39 -1.04 -1.01
C LEU A 63 14.31 -0.08 -0.50
N PRO A 64 14.59 1.24 -0.46
CA PRO A 64 13.59 2.22 -0.11
C PRO A 64 12.44 2.22 -1.13
N ARG A 65 11.24 2.63 -0.68
CA ARG A 65 10.12 2.87 -1.58
C ARG A 65 10.33 4.25 -2.20
N PRO A 66 10.50 4.33 -3.53
CA PRO A 66 10.71 5.60 -4.19
C PRO A 66 9.41 6.42 -4.20
N TYR A 67 9.57 7.72 -4.43
CA TYR A 67 8.44 8.64 -4.54
C TYR A 67 7.70 8.40 -5.87
N ILE A 68 6.38 8.55 -5.85
CA ILE A 68 5.52 8.53 -7.03
C ILE A 68 5.06 9.95 -7.29
N ASN A 69 5.40 10.47 -8.47
CA ASN A 69 5.03 11.82 -8.87
C ASN A 69 3.57 11.93 -9.33
N ASP A 70 3.14 13.15 -9.65
CA ASP A 70 1.76 13.45 -10.04
C ASP A 70 1.32 12.77 -11.35
N ARG A 71 2.27 12.24 -12.13
CA ARG A 71 1.99 11.45 -13.35
C ARG A 71 1.91 9.94 -13.06
N GLY A 72 2.15 9.53 -11.83
CA GLY A 72 2.23 8.12 -11.44
C GLY A 72 3.58 7.47 -11.75
N GLU A 73 4.62 8.24 -12.07
CA GLU A 73 5.95 7.73 -12.41
C GLU A 73 6.82 7.62 -11.16
N ILE A 74 7.75 6.67 -11.17
CA ILE A 74 8.73 6.47 -10.08
C ILE A 74 9.85 7.50 -10.20
N GLU A 75 10.02 8.31 -9.16
CA GLU A 75 11.16 9.19 -8.98
C GLU A 75 12.18 8.52 -8.04
N ALA A 76 13.21 7.93 -8.66
CA ALA A 76 14.30 7.25 -7.97
C ALA A 76 15.64 7.56 -8.65
N PRO A 77 16.74 7.62 -7.88
CA PRO A 77 18.08 7.81 -8.46
C PRO A 77 18.51 6.58 -9.29
N ASP A 78 19.43 6.78 -10.22
CA ASP A 78 19.98 5.70 -11.06
C ASP A 78 20.57 4.54 -10.25
N SER A 79 21.13 4.84 -9.06
CA SER A 79 21.63 3.82 -8.14
C SER A 79 20.54 2.86 -7.69
N TRP A 80 19.33 3.36 -7.42
CA TRP A 80 18.19 2.54 -7.04
C TRP A 80 17.80 1.60 -8.18
N TRP A 81 17.77 2.09 -9.43
CA TRP A 81 17.49 1.27 -10.61
C TRP A 81 18.56 0.19 -10.83
N ALA A 82 19.83 0.54 -10.63
CA ALA A 82 20.93 -0.42 -10.71
C ALA A 82 20.77 -1.53 -9.66
N GLU A 83 20.56 -1.17 -8.39
CA GLU A 83 20.32 -2.15 -7.32
C GLU A 83 19.05 -2.98 -7.55
N MET A 84 18.00 -2.37 -8.11
CA MET A 84 16.76 -3.04 -8.50
C MET A 84 16.99 -4.11 -9.57
N GLN A 85 17.96 -3.92 -10.47
CA GLN A 85 18.32 -4.91 -11.49
C GLN A 85 19.33 -5.96 -11.00
N MET A 86 20.13 -5.66 -9.97
CA MET A 86 21.13 -6.61 -9.44
C MET A 86 20.50 -7.91 -8.94
N THR A 87 21.16 -9.05 -9.17
CA THR A 87 20.80 -10.29 -8.48
C THR A 87 21.15 -10.20 -6.99
N GLN A 88 20.52 -11.02 -6.15
CA GLN A 88 20.81 -11.07 -4.71
C GLN A 88 22.29 -11.35 -4.41
N LYS A 89 22.94 -12.18 -5.24
CA LYS A 89 24.38 -12.49 -5.13
C LYS A 89 25.24 -11.25 -5.42
N GLN A 90 24.89 -10.50 -6.45
CA GLN A 90 25.58 -9.25 -6.80
C GLN A 90 25.39 -8.20 -5.69
N LEU A 91 24.17 -8.03 -5.20
CA LEU A 91 23.84 -7.08 -4.14
C LEU A 91 24.60 -7.38 -2.84
N ARG A 92 24.66 -8.66 -2.42
CA ARG A 92 25.45 -9.06 -1.24
C ARG A 92 26.94 -8.79 -1.41
N LYS A 93 27.49 -9.06 -2.59
CA LYS A 93 28.91 -8.81 -2.88
C LYS A 93 29.20 -7.31 -2.83
N PHE A 94 28.33 -6.50 -3.42
CA PHE A 94 28.43 -5.03 -3.44
C PHE A 94 28.49 -4.46 -2.01
N LYS A 95 27.54 -4.84 -1.15
CA LYS A 95 27.48 -4.42 0.27
C LYS A 95 28.63 -4.90 1.16
N LEU A 96 29.46 -5.84 0.70
CA LEU A 96 30.64 -6.33 1.42
C LEU A 96 31.93 -5.57 1.05
N THR A 97 31.89 -4.77 -0.01
CA THR A 97 33.02 -4.01 -0.55
C THR A 97 32.97 -2.52 -0.24
N GLU A 98 31.87 -2.04 0.34
CA GLU A 98 31.70 -0.70 0.93
C GLU A 98 31.89 -0.76 2.45
#